data_AF-A0A5F1Y9R5-F1
#
_entry.id   AF-A0A5F1Y9R5-F1
#
_cell.length_a   1.000
_cell.length_b   1.000
_cell.length_c   1.000
_cell.angle_alpha   90.00
_cell.angle_beta   90.00
_cell.angle_gamma   90.00
#
_symmetry.space_group_name_H-M   'P 1'
#
loop_
_entity.id
_entity.type
_entity.pdbx_description
1 polymer ?
#
loop_
_entity_poly.entity_id
_entity_poly.type
_entity_poly.pdbx_seq_one_letter_code
_entity_poly.pdbx_strand_id
1 'polypeptide(L)'
;MKTEEWNRDRMRMVEGMIQNKIGAMDAIMGYHPDYSQNMSYPPPAGANMPQYDVGAFLNKWGGKINGAGPSLAKSTYDQMGKILWGVYPPLNNSRAAYQNSTDFTNRVNFDGAAIMGVQLFYLASVDLVCMGMCGLTMVYLSEVNTYNNYVNEMNVNTAKVIDEGVKLKEKVAELQYLTDINDSTQLFNILKSPEYGLSAADVAMIQKKTASSTSLKDLVWKTSNTNEMSFN
;
A
#
# COMPACT_ATOMS: atom_id res chain seq x y z
N MET A 1 -2.58 14.65 -16.28
CA MET A 1 -3.86 14.58 -15.52
C MET A 1 -4.27 13.15 -15.12
N LYS A 2 -4.84 12.28 -15.98
CA LYS A 2 -5.33 10.94 -15.54
C LYS A 2 -4.26 10.02 -14.93
N THR A 3 -3.01 10.11 -15.40
CA THR A 3 -1.87 9.33 -14.89
C THR A 3 -1.32 9.87 -13.56
N GLU A 4 -1.31 11.19 -13.37
CA GLU A 4 -0.80 11.83 -12.15
C GLU A 4 -1.75 11.62 -10.97
N GLU A 5 -3.06 11.74 -11.20
CA GLU A 5 -4.05 11.45 -10.15
C GLU A 5 -4.02 9.98 -9.72
N TRP A 6 -3.89 9.06 -10.68
CA TRP A 6 -3.73 7.64 -10.39
C TRP A 6 -2.47 7.39 -9.55
N ASN A 7 -1.34 7.94 -9.97
CA ASN A 7 -0.08 7.78 -9.27
C ASN A 7 -0.17 8.35 -7.84
N ARG A 8 -0.74 9.54 -7.67
CA ARG A 8 -0.97 10.15 -6.35
C ARG A 8 -1.84 9.28 -5.46
N ASP A 9 -3.01 8.87 -5.95
CA ASP A 9 -3.99 8.14 -5.14
C ASP A 9 -3.47 6.73 -4.80
N ARG A 10 -2.78 6.06 -5.73
CA ARG A 10 -2.10 4.77 -5.48
C ARG A 10 -0.98 4.90 -4.46
N MET A 11 -0.13 5.94 -4.57
CA MET A 11 0.96 6.16 -3.63
C MET A 11 0.46 6.43 -2.21
N ARG A 12 -0.67 7.15 -2.05
CA ARG A 12 -1.32 7.34 -0.74
C ARG A 12 -1.75 6.01 -0.13
N MET A 13 -2.30 5.09 -0.92
CA MET A 13 -2.66 3.76 -0.40
C MET A 13 -1.40 3.00 0.06
N VAL A 14 -0.36 2.95 -0.77
CA VAL A 14 0.90 2.28 -0.42
C VAL A 14 1.53 2.88 0.84
N GLU A 15 1.54 4.21 0.95
CA GLU A 15 2.02 4.91 2.14
C GLU A 15 1.19 4.55 3.39
N GLY A 16 -0.13 4.50 3.26
CA GLY A 16 -1.01 4.06 4.34
C GLY A 16 -0.72 2.62 4.78
N MET A 17 -0.38 1.72 3.85
CA MET A 17 0.02 0.33 4.18
C MET A 17 1.35 0.30 4.92
N ILE A 18 2.36 1.04 4.45
CA ILE A 18 3.67 1.14 5.10
C ILE A 18 3.54 1.70 6.52
N GLN A 19 2.66 2.68 6.73
CA GLN A 19 2.42 3.30 8.04
C GLN A 19 1.48 2.48 8.94
N ASN A 20 1.09 1.26 8.53
CA ASN A 20 0.11 0.41 9.22
C ASN A 20 -1.24 1.13 9.47
N LYS A 21 -1.61 2.09 8.62
CA LYS A 21 -2.90 2.80 8.68
C LYS A 21 -4.00 2.05 7.95
N ILE A 22 -3.65 1.39 6.85
CA ILE A 22 -4.52 0.48 6.11
C ILE A 22 -3.85 -0.89 5.93
N GLY A 23 -4.65 -1.93 5.79
CA GLY A 23 -4.16 -3.30 5.58
C GLY A 23 -5.15 -4.15 4.80
N ALA A 24 -4.97 -5.46 4.84
CA ALA A 24 -5.78 -6.39 4.06
C ALA A 24 -7.28 -6.28 4.37
N MET A 25 -7.65 -6.16 5.65
CA MET A 25 -9.04 -6.02 6.06
C MET A 25 -9.66 -4.71 5.57
N ASP A 26 -8.89 -3.61 5.52
CA ASP A 26 -9.36 -2.34 4.94
C ASP A 26 -9.64 -2.48 3.44
N ALA A 27 -8.82 -3.25 2.72
CA ALA A 27 -9.03 -3.53 1.31
C ALA A 27 -10.28 -4.40 1.05
N ILE A 28 -10.58 -5.34 1.94
CA ILE A 28 -11.79 -6.17 1.89
C ILE A 28 -13.01 -5.30 2.22
N MET A 29 -12.97 -4.59 3.34
CA MET A 29 -14.08 -3.76 3.83
C MET A 29 -14.30 -2.49 3.01
N GLY A 30 -13.37 -2.09 2.14
CA GLY A 30 -13.54 -0.98 1.22
C GLY A 30 -14.73 -1.13 0.26
N TYR A 31 -15.25 -2.35 0.07
CA TYR A 31 -16.48 -2.61 -0.69
C TYR A 31 -17.76 -2.47 0.15
N HIS A 32 -17.64 -2.32 1.47
CA HIS A 32 -18.79 -2.09 2.34
C HIS A 32 -19.40 -0.70 2.05
N PRO A 33 -20.73 -0.57 1.88
CA PRO A 33 -21.38 0.69 1.49
C PRO A 33 -21.01 1.87 2.40
N ASP A 34 -20.92 1.62 3.70
CA ASP A 34 -20.66 2.65 4.69
C ASP A 34 -19.17 2.86 5.00
N TYR A 35 -18.25 2.15 4.34
CA TYR A 35 -16.82 2.22 4.67
C TYR A 35 -16.28 3.66 4.59
N SER A 36 -16.50 4.33 3.46
CA SER A 36 -16.02 5.69 3.23
C SER A 36 -16.63 6.70 4.20
N GLN A 37 -17.90 6.54 4.57
CA GLN A 37 -18.53 7.40 5.59
C GLN A 37 -17.85 7.21 6.95
N ASN A 38 -17.56 5.95 7.29
CA ASN A 38 -16.83 5.55 8.49
C ASN A 38 -15.33 5.85 8.44
N MET A 39 -14.78 6.48 7.40
CA MET A 39 -13.39 6.98 7.42
C MET A 39 -13.29 8.39 8.00
N SER A 40 -14.42 9.06 8.25
CA SER A 40 -14.48 10.49 8.58
C SER A 40 -15.27 10.83 9.86
N TYR A 41 -15.82 9.84 10.55
CA TYR A 41 -16.70 10.02 11.72
C TYR A 41 -15.97 9.74 13.06
N PRO A 42 -16.35 10.32 14.21
CA PRO A 42 -17.13 11.54 14.38
C PRO A 42 -16.25 12.81 14.22
N PRO A 43 -16.76 13.91 13.64
CA PRO A 43 -16.10 15.22 13.70
C PRO A 43 -16.43 15.98 15.01
N PRO A 44 -15.54 16.83 15.58
CA PRO A 44 -14.13 17.05 15.30
C PRO A 44 -13.23 16.76 16.52
N ALA A 45 -12.40 15.72 16.43
CA ALA A 45 -11.10 15.63 17.10
C ALA A 45 -10.24 14.55 16.40
N GLY A 46 -9.82 14.83 15.17
CA GLY A 46 -8.84 14.01 14.46
C GLY A 46 -9.14 13.78 12.98
N ALA A 47 -8.48 14.56 12.12
CA ALA A 47 -8.34 14.35 10.69
C ALA A 47 -7.48 13.11 10.37
N ASN A 48 -7.81 11.92 10.87
CA ASN A 48 -6.75 10.94 11.09
C ASN A 48 -6.43 10.02 9.89
N MET A 49 -7.38 9.72 8.99
CA MET A 49 -7.13 8.87 7.81
C MET A 49 -7.97 9.09 6.52
N PRO A 50 -8.72 10.20 6.26
CA PRO A 50 -9.51 10.34 5.02
C PRO A 50 -8.71 10.15 3.72
N GLN A 51 -7.42 10.50 3.73
CA GLN A 51 -6.49 10.31 2.62
C GLN A 51 -6.24 8.82 2.27
N TYR A 52 -6.61 7.90 3.16
CA TYR A 52 -6.47 6.46 3.03
C TYR A 52 -7.81 5.74 2.82
N ASP A 53 -8.85 6.46 2.38
CA ASP A 53 -10.16 5.88 2.10
C ASP A 53 -10.13 4.95 0.88
N VAL A 54 -10.05 3.65 1.17
CA VAL A 54 -10.04 2.58 0.17
C VAL A 54 -11.37 2.51 -0.60
N GLY A 55 -12.51 2.80 0.04
CA GLY A 55 -13.80 2.81 -0.64
C GLY A 55 -13.89 3.93 -1.68
N ALA A 56 -13.42 5.13 -1.35
CA ALA A 56 -13.34 6.23 -2.30
C ALA A 56 -12.35 5.92 -3.44
N PHE A 57 -11.22 5.29 -3.13
CA PHE A 57 -10.25 4.82 -4.12
C PHE A 57 -10.87 3.82 -5.11
N LEU A 58 -11.59 2.81 -4.60
CA LEU A 58 -12.26 1.79 -5.41
C LEU A 58 -13.41 2.36 -6.24
N ASN A 59 -14.18 3.30 -5.70
CA ASN A 59 -15.23 3.98 -6.45
C ASN A 59 -14.66 4.77 -7.63
N LYS A 60 -13.51 5.42 -7.44
CA LYS A 60 -12.86 6.21 -8.49
C LYS A 60 -12.13 5.35 -9.54
N TRP A 61 -11.47 4.28 -9.11
CA TRP A 61 -10.53 3.52 -9.96
C TRP A 61 -10.93 2.07 -10.22
N GLY A 62 -11.83 1.49 -9.44
CA GLY A 62 -12.21 0.07 -9.47
C GLY A 62 -12.71 -0.39 -10.84
N GLY A 63 -13.51 0.43 -11.53
CA GLY A 63 -13.97 0.11 -12.89
C GLY A 63 -12.83 0.00 -13.93
N LYS A 64 -11.68 0.64 -13.69
CA LYS A 64 -10.49 0.53 -14.54
C LYS A 64 -9.57 -0.62 -14.11
N ILE A 65 -9.62 -1.02 -12.85
CA ILE A 65 -8.82 -2.12 -12.29
C ILE A 65 -9.43 -3.49 -12.67
N ASN A 66 -10.75 -3.60 -12.71
CA ASN A 66 -11.47 -4.87 -12.84
C ASN A 66 -11.59 -5.41 -14.29
N GLY A 67 -10.57 -5.23 -15.12
CA GLY A 67 -10.60 -5.65 -16.54
C GLY A 67 -10.78 -7.15 -16.80
N ALA A 68 -10.75 -8.02 -15.77
CA ALA A 68 -10.78 -9.48 -15.89
C ALA A 68 -11.70 -10.21 -14.90
N GLY A 69 -12.55 -9.51 -14.14
CA GLY A 69 -13.41 -10.10 -13.10
C GLY A 69 -13.27 -9.44 -11.73
N PRO A 70 -13.94 -9.97 -10.68
CA PRO A 70 -13.86 -9.41 -9.33
C PRO A 70 -12.43 -9.57 -8.80
N SER A 71 -11.87 -8.47 -8.28
CA SER A 71 -10.59 -8.51 -7.58
C SER A 71 -10.65 -9.48 -6.39
N LEU A 72 -9.49 -10.01 -5.97
CA LEU A 72 -9.40 -10.88 -4.78
C LEU A 72 -10.10 -10.23 -3.58
N ALA A 73 -9.88 -8.94 -3.32
CA ALA A 73 -10.52 -8.22 -2.23
C ALA A 73 -12.06 -8.21 -2.33
N LYS A 74 -12.62 -8.07 -3.55
CA LYS A 74 -14.07 -8.16 -3.77
C LYS A 74 -14.59 -9.57 -3.53
N SER A 75 -13.88 -10.57 -4.05
CA SER A 75 -14.22 -11.98 -3.85
C SER A 75 -14.21 -12.36 -2.37
N THR A 76 -13.23 -11.87 -1.60
CA THR A 76 -13.16 -12.06 -0.14
C THR A 76 -14.33 -11.38 0.56
N TYR A 77 -14.68 -10.16 0.16
CA TYR A 77 -15.82 -9.43 0.73
C TYR A 77 -17.16 -10.14 0.46
N ASP A 78 -17.35 -10.65 -0.75
CA ASP A 78 -18.55 -11.41 -1.12
C ASP A 78 -18.61 -12.73 -0.36
N GLN A 79 -17.48 -13.42 -0.22
CA GLN A 79 -17.37 -14.65 0.54
C GLN A 79 -17.68 -14.42 2.03
N MET A 80 -17.23 -13.30 2.60
CA MET A 80 -17.59 -12.89 3.95
C MET A 80 -19.10 -12.66 4.08
N GLY A 81 -19.73 -12.03 3.07
CA GLY A 81 -21.19 -11.87 3.04
C GLY A 81 -21.94 -13.20 3.04
N LYS A 82 -21.43 -14.21 2.32
CA LYS A 82 -22.02 -15.55 2.31
C LYS A 82 -21.94 -16.22 3.67
N ILE A 83 -20.76 -16.26 4.29
CA ILE A 83 -20.60 -16.92 5.59
C ILE A 83 -21.37 -16.18 6.68
N LEU A 84 -21.51 -14.85 6.59
CA LEU A 84 -22.26 -14.08 7.57
C LEU A 84 -23.75 -13.92 7.25
N TRP A 85 -24.28 -14.61 6.23
CA TRP A 85 -25.68 -14.48 5.77
C TRP A 85 -26.12 -13.02 5.55
N GLY A 86 -25.23 -12.20 5.02
CA GLY A 86 -25.45 -10.78 4.76
C GLY A 86 -25.38 -9.86 5.99
N VAL A 87 -25.16 -10.41 7.20
CA VAL A 87 -24.99 -9.63 8.42
C VAL A 87 -23.51 -9.25 8.57
N TYR A 88 -23.08 -8.25 7.81
CA TYR A 88 -21.69 -7.78 7.89
C TYR A 88 -21.34 -7.24 9.28
N PRO A 89 -20.08 -7.39 9.74
CA PRO A 89 -19.66 -6.84 11.01
C PRO A 89 -19.85 -5.32 10.98
N PRO A 90 -20.55 -4.74 11.96
CA PRO A 90 -20.81 -3.30 11.95
C PRO A 90 -19.48 -2.54 12.05
N LEU A 91 -19.32 -1.51 11.22
CA LEU A 91 -18.20 -0.56 11.31
C LEU A 91 -18.40 0.43 12.47
N ASN A 92 -18.78 -0.11 13.64
CA ASN A 92 -19.23 0.59 14.84
C ASN A 92 -18.44 1.89 15.09
N ASN A 93 -19.16 3.01 15.10
CA ASN A 93 -18.64 4.33 15.49
C ASN A 93 -17.41 4.83 14.70
N SER A 94 -17.25 4.41 13.43
CA SER A 94 -16.19 4.81 12.50
C SER A 94 -14.94 3.93 12.49
N ARG A 95 -14.48 3.57 11.29
CA ARG A 95 -13.15 3.00 11.04
C ARG A 95 -12.03 3.95 11.50
N ALA A 96 -12.26 5.27 11.46
CA ALA A 96 -11.28 6.26 11.90
C ALA A 96 -10.96 6.17 13.41
N ALA A 97 -11.78 5.49 14.22
CA ALA A 97 -11.50 5.26 15.63
C ALA A 97 -10.30 4.31 15.88
N TYR A 98 -9.95 3.48 14.90
CA TYR A 98 -8.82 2.54 15.01
C TYR A 98 -7.53 3.20 14.53
N GLN A 99 -6.52 3.26 15.41
CA GLN A 99 -5.27 3.96 15.17
C GLN A 99 -4.39 3.32 14.09
N ASN A 100 -4.59 2.02 13.87
CA ASN A 100 -3.85 1.19 12.92
C ASN A 100 -4.75 0.09 12.33
N SER A 101 -4.27 -0.59 11.27
CA SER A 101 -5.02 -1.64 10.60
C SER A 101 -5.15 -2.92 11.43
N THR A 102 -4.18 -3.22 12.29
CA THR A 102 -4.19 -4.40 13.16
C THR A 102 -5.39 -4.38 14.11
N ASP A 103 -5.63 -3.27 14.79
CA ASP A 103 -6.74 -3.11 15.73
C ASP A 103 -8.09 -3.24 15.03
N PHE A 104 -8.22 -2.64 13.84
CA PHE A 104 -9.42 -2.77 13.03
C PHE A 104 -9.64 -4.23 12.58
N THR A 105 -8.59 -4.90 12.12
CA THR A 105 -8.66 -6.30 11.68
C THR A 105 -9.10 -7.21 12.83
N ASN A 106 -8.52 -7.03 14.02
CA ASN A 106 -8.90 -7.77 15.22
C ASN A 106 -10.37 -7.56 15.56
N ARG A 107 -10.86 -6.32 15.45
CA ARG A 107 -12.26 -6.02 15.71
C ARG A 107 -13.19 -6.71 14.72
N VAL A 108 -12.95 -6.57 13.42
CA VAL A 108 -13.79 -7.17 12.38
C VAL A 108 -13.82 -8.70 12.53
N ASN A 109 -12.67 -9.30 12.83
CA ASN A 109 -12.58 -10.74 13.08
C ASN A 109 -13.36 -11.16 14.33
N PHE A 110 -13.29 -10.39 15.41
CA PHE A 110 -14.03 -10.68 16.65
C PHE A 110 -15.54 -10.63 16.41
N ASP A 111 -16.03 -9.56 15.80
CA ASP A 111 -17.46 -9.38 15.51
C ASP A 111 -17.95 -10.45 14.51
N GLY A 112 -17.15 -10.77 13.49
CA GLY A 112 -17.43 -11.85 12.54
C GLY A 112 -17.47 -13.23 13.21
N ALA A 113 -16.53 -13.54 14.11
CA ALA A 113 -16.49 -14.81 14.83
C ALA A 113 -17.73 -15.03 15.72
N ALA A 114 -18.23 -13.98 16.36
CA ALA A 114 -19.45 -14.04 17.16
C ALA A 114 -20.67 -14.42 16.29
N ILE A 115 -20.81 -13.78 15.13
CA ILE A 115 -21.90 -14.06 14.17
C ILE A 115 -21.79 -15.49 13.63
N MET A 116 -20.59 -15.89 13.19
CA MET A 116 -20.34 -17.25 12.69
C MET A 116 -20.63 -18.32 13.75
N GLY A 117 -20.32 -18.06 15.01
CA GLY A 117 -20.61 -18.98 16.12
C GLY A 117 -22.12 -19.23 16.30
N VAL A 118 -22.93 -18.18 16.22
CA VAL A 118 -24.40 -18.30 16.28
C VAL A 118 -24.94 -19.08 15.08
N GLN A 119 -24.41 -18.83 13.89
CA GLN A 119 -24.80 -19.52 12.65
C GLN A 119 -24.45 -21.00 12.68
N LEU A 120 -23.24 -21.35 13.16
CA LEU A 120 -22.83 -22.73 13.36
C LEU A 120 -23.75 -23.46 14.35
N PHE A 121 -24.10 -22.81 15.47
CA PHE A 121 -25.02 -23.39 16.44
C PHE A 121 -26.41 -23.65 15.82
N TYR A 122 -26.93 -22.69 15.05
CA TYR A 122 -28.18 -22.87 14.33
C TYR A 122 -28.11 -24.03 13.32
N LEU A 123 -27.09 -24.07 12.46
CA LEU A 123 -26.95 -25.14 11.47
C LEU A 123 -26.79 -26.51 12.11
N ALA A 124 -26.03 -26.62 13.19
CA ALA A 124 -25.90 -27.86 13.94
C ALA A 124 -27.24 -28.33 14.52
N SER A 125 -28.09 -27.41 14.97
CA SER A 125 -29.44 -27.74 15.45
C SER A 125 -30.35 -28.25 14.32
N VAL A 126 -30.25 -27.68 13.12
CA VAL A 126 -31.00 -28.14 11.93
C VAL A 126 -30.50 -29.50 11.47
N ASP A 127 -29.19 -29.71 11.43
CA ASP A 127 -28.61 -31.01 11.09
C ASP A 127 -29.07 -32.09 12.07
N LEU A 128 -29.17 -31.80 13.37
CA LEU A 128 -29.73 -32.72 14.37
C LEU A 128 -31.20 -33.06 14.09
N VAL A 129 -32.04 -32.07 13.73
CA VAL A 129 -33.44 -32.31 13.34
C VAL A 129 -33.53 -33.20 12.10
N CYS A 130 -32.61 -33.04 11.15
CA CYS A 130 -32.51 -33.87 9.95
C CYS A 130 -31.82 -35.23 10.18
N MET A 131 -31.49 -35.62 11.42
CA MET A 131 -30.67 -36.80 11.74
C MET A 131 -29.33 -36.84 10.97
N GLY A 132 -28.74 -35.67 10.72
CA GLY A 132 -27.48 -35.49 10.00
C GLY A 132 -27.58 -35.56 8.47
N MET A 133 -28.75 -35.81 7.90
CA MET A 133 -28.90 -35.95 6.43
C MET A 133 -28.76 -34.62 5.67
N CYS A 134 -28.96 -33.49 6.34
CA CYS A 134 -28.90 -32.16 5.72
C CYS A 134 -27.45 -31.68 5.49
N GLY A 135 -26.48 -32.10 6.32
CA GLY A 135 -25.05 -31.83 6.13
C GLY A 135 -24.66 -30.34 6.05
N LEU A 136 -25.52 -29.43 6.53
CA LEU A 136 -25.39 -27.99 6.29
C LEU A 136 -24.19 -27.40 7.03
N THR A 137 -23.87 -27.94 8.21
CA THR A 137 -22.72 -27.52 9.00
C THR A 137 -21.41 -27.76 8.24
N MET A 138 -21.26 -28.88 7.53
CA MET A 138 -20.05 -29.21 6.77
C MET A 138 -19.88 -28.31 5.55
N VAL A 139 -20.98 -28.05 4.82
CA VAL A 139 -20.97 -27.12 3.68
C VAL A 139 -20.57 -25.73 4.16
N TYR A 140 -21.15 -25.27 5.27
CA TYR A 140 -20.83 -23.97 5.86
C TYR A 140 -19.36 -23.86 6.28
N LEU A 141 -18.80 -24.89 6.94
CA LEU A 141 -17.38 -24.93 7.30
C LEU A 141 -16.45 -24.87 6.07
N SER A 142 -16.86 -25.47 4.94
CA SER A 142 -16.11 -25.37 3.68
C SER A 142 -16.09 -23.93 3.14
N GLU A 143 -17.21 -23.20 3.24
CA GLU A 143 -17.28 -21.78 2.85
C GLU A 143 -16.40 -20.90 3.76
N VAL A 144 -16.33 -21.20 5.06
CA VAL A 144 -15.43 -20.54 6.02
C VAL A 144 -13.96 -20.81 5.68
N ASN A 145 -13.61 -22.05 5.31
CA ASN A 145 -12.24 -22.36 4.88
C ASN A 145 -11.85 -21.62 3.60
N THR A 146 -12.76 -21.50 2.64
CA THR A 146 -12.56 -20.68 1.43
C THR A 146 -12.31 -19.22 1.78
N TYR A 147 -13.10 -18.64 2.68
CA TYR A 147 -12.89 -17.29 3.19
C TYR A 147 -11.49 -17.12 3.81
N ASN A 148 -11.09 -18.04 4.71
CA ASN A 148 -9.79 -18.00 5.37
C ASN A 148 -8.63 -18.07 4.38
N ASN A 149 -8.75 -18.88 3.32
CA ASN A 149 -7.75 -18.95 2.26
C ASN A 149 -7.61 -17.61 1.53
N TYR A 150 -8.72 -16.95 1.18
CA TYR A 150 -8.68 -15.64 0.55
C TYR A 150 -8.09 -14.56 1.46
N VAL A 151 -8.41 -14.58 2.76
CA VAL A 151 -7.82 -13.65 3.73
C VAL A 151 -6.30 -13.86 3.85
N ASN A 152 -5.84 -15.11 3.88
CA ASN A 152 -4.41 -15.41 3.91
C ASN A 152 -3.70 -14.91 2.65
N GLU A 153 -4.28 -15.12 1.48
CA GLU A 153 -3.74 -14.62 0.22
C GLU A 153 -3.69 -13.08 0.18
N MET A 154 -4.75 -12.41 0.66
CA MET A 154 -4.80 -10.95 0.82
C MET A 154 -3.68 -10.44 1.75
N ASN A 155 -3.44 -11.12 2.88
CA ASN A 155 -2.36 -10.76 3.80
C ASN A 155 -0.98 -10.90 3.14
N VAL A 156 -0.74 -12.01 2.44
CA VAL A 156 0.52 -12.24 1.70
C VAL A 156 0.74 -11.17 0.62
N ASN A 157 -0.30 -10.85 -0.15
CA ASN A 157 -0.20 -9.83 -1.19
C ASN A 157 0.00 -8.42 -0.62
N THR A 158 -0.67 -8.09 0.49
CA THR A 158 -0.46 -6.82 1.19
C THR A 158 0.97 -6.69 1.70
N ALA A 159 1.53 -7.76 2.30
CA ALA A 159 2.92 -7.78 2.76
C ALA A 159 3.92 -7.56 1.62
N LYS A 160 3.70 -8.17 0.44
CA LYS A 160 4.53 -7.93 -0.76
C LYS A 160 4.46 -6.48 -1.23
N VAL A 161 3.27 -5.89 -1.24
CA VAL A 161 3.09 -4.47 -1.61
C VAL A 161 3.83 -3.54 -0.64
N ILE A 162 3.81 -3.86 0.66
CA ILE A 162 4.56 -3.11 1.67
C ILE A 162 6.07 -3.22 1.40
N ASP A 163 6.60 -4.44 1.18
CA ASP A 163 8.02 -4.66 0.91
C ASP A 163 8.51 -3.89 -0.32
N GLU A 164 7.80 -4.01 -1.45
CA GLU A 164 8.11 -3.27 -2.68
C GLU A 164 7.93 -1.75 -2.50
N GLY A 165 6.95 -1.32 -1.71
CA GLY A 165 6.74 0.08 -1.37
C GLY A 165 7.89 0.68 -0.56
N VAL A 166 8.45 -0.08 0.39
CA VAL A 166 9.62 0.33 1.17
C VAL A 166 10.85 0.46 0.26
N LYS A 167 11.12 -0.54 -0.58
CA LYS A 167 12.22 -0.48 -1.57
C LYS A 167 12.10 0.74 -2.48
N LEU A 168 10.90 1.02 -2.98
CA LEU A 168 10.65 2.19 -3.82
C LEU A 168 10.90 3.50 -3.05
N LYS A 169 10.47 3.58 -1.78
CA LYS A 169 10.70 4.75 -0.93
C LYS A 169 12.20 5.00 -0.70
N GLU A 170 12.97 3.94 -0.46
CA GLU A 170 14.43 4.01 -0.33
C GLU A 170 15.08 4.50 -1.64
N LYS A 171 14.67 3.96 -2.78
CA LYS A 171 15.16 4.41 -4.10
C LYS A 171 14.78 5.85 -4.42
N VAL A 172 13.60 6.30 -4.03
CA VAL A 172 13.21 7.72 -4.18
C VAL A 172 14.04 8.61 -3.26
N ALA A 173 14.34 8.19 -2.03
CA ALA A 173 15.23 8.94 -1.14
C ALA A 173 16.67 9.00 -1.67
N GLU A 174 17.16 7.91 -2.25
CA GLU A 174 18.45 7.85 -2.93
C GLU A 174 18.48 8.79 -4.14
N LEU A 175 17.46 8.76 -5.00
CA LEU A 175 17.32 9.69 -6.12
C LEU A 175 17.23 11.14 -5.66
N GLN A 176 16.47 11.43 -4.60
CA GLN A 176 16.35 12.77 -4.03
C GLN A 176 17.71 13.27 -3.54
N TYR A 177 18.48 12.41 -2.87
CA TYR A 177 19.85 12.70 -2.46
C TYR A 177 20.77 13.01 -3.66
N LEU A 178 20.61 12.27 -4.77
CA LEU A 178 21.35 12.51 -6.01
C LEU A 178 20.90 13.80 -6.74
N THR A 179 19.64 14.19 -6.64
CA THR A 179 19.12 15.42 -7.26
C THR A 179 19.35 16.68 -6.44
N ASP A 180 19.44 16.55 -5.11
CA ASP A 180 19.69 17.65 -4.17
C ASP A 180 21.18 17.99 -4.03
N ILE A 181 22.06 17.33 -4.79
CA ILE A 181 23.46 17.72 -4.92
C ILE A 181 23.50 19.18 -5.38
N ASN A 182 23.97 20.07 -4.51
CA ASN A 182 24.01 21.51 -4.75
C ASN A 182 25.44 22.08 -4.80
N ASP A 183 26.43 21.29 -4.41
CA ASP A 183 27.86 21.59 -4.47
C ASP A 183 28.63 20.50 -5.21
N SER A 184 29.60 20.95 -6.00
CA SER A 184 30.67 20.16 -6.60
C SER A 184 31.32 19.14 -5.64
N THR A 185 31.52 19.48 -4.36
CA THR A 185 32.11 18.57 -3.35
C THR A 185 31.26 17.33 -3.12
N GLN A 186 29.93 17.50 -3.06
CA GLN A 186 28.98 16.40 -2.88
C GLN A 186 28.94 15.52 -4.13
N LEU A 187 28.94 16.13 -5.32
CA LEU A 187 29.02 15.41 -6.60
C LEU A 187 30.30 14.55 -6.68
N PHE A 188 31.45 15.11 -6.31
CA PHE A 188 32.72 14.38 -6.37
C PHE A 188 32.81 13.23 -5.37
N ASN A 189 32.13 13.32 -4.22
CA ASN A 189 32.08 12.22 -3.27
C ASN A 189 31.22 11.06 -3.77
N ILE A 190 30.17 11.34 -4.54
CA ILE A 190 29.32 10.32 -5.18
C ILE A 190 30.04 9.69 -6.37
N LEU A 191 30.74 10.47 -7.18
CA LEU A 191 31.54 9.96 -8.31
C LEU A 191 32.72 9.08 -7.87
N LYS A 192 33.17 9.19 -6.61
CA LYS A 192 34.16 8.28 -6.01
C LYS A 192 33.57 6.94 -5.61
N SER A 193 32.25 6.79 -5.59
CA SER A 193 31.63 5.51 -5.28
C SER A 193 31.97 4.48 -6.36
N PRO A 194 32.33 3.23 -5.97
CA PRO A 194 32.78 2.19 -6.90
C PRO A 194 31.74 1.82 -7.97
N GLU A 195 30.48 2.19 -7.76
CA GLU A 195 29.36 1.99 -8.67
C GLU A 195 29.46 2.82 -9.97
N TYR A 196 30.21 3.94 -9.95
CA TYR A 196 30.34 4.85 -11.10
C TYR A 196 31.63 4.63 -11.91
N GLY A 197 32.47 3.68 -11.51
CA GLY A 197 33.64 3.23 -12.29
C GLY A 197 34.73 4.27 -12.56
N LEU A 198 34.69 5.44 -11.92
CA LEU A 198 35.70 6.49 -12.07
C LEU A 198 36.91 6.19 -11.20
N SER A 199 38.10 6.21 -11.79
CA SER A 199 39.33 6.04 -11.03
C SER A 199 39.61 7.28 -10.19
N ALA A 200 40.37 7.13 -9.10
CA ALA A 200 40.79 8.26 -8.27
C ALA A 200 41.55 9.35 -9.08
N ALA A 201 42.20 8.95 -10.18
CA ALA A 201 42.87 9.86 -11.11
C ALA A 201 41.88 10.68 -11.95
N ASP A 202 40.79 10.06 -12.41
CA ASP A 202 39.74 10.74 -13.18
C ASP A 202 39.03 11.78 -12.33
N VAL A 203 38.70 11.44 -11.07
CA VAL A 203 38.08 12.36 -10.11
C VAL A 203 39.00 13.54 -9.81
N ALA A 204 40.31 13.30 -9.62
CA ALA A 204 41.28 14.35 -9.37
C ALA A 204 41.47 15.30 -10.58
N MET A 205 41.39 14.77 -11.80
CA MET A 205 41.49 15.57 -13.02
C MET A 205 40.30 16.53 -13.17
N ILE A 206 39.08 16.07 -12.85
CA ILE A 206 37.88 16.90 -12.91
C ILE A 206 37.92 17.98 -11.80
N GLN A 207 38.35 17.63 -10.58
CA GLN A 207 38.51 18.59 -9.48
C GLN A 207 39.49 19.73 -9.79
N LYS A 208 40.59 19.42 -10.49
CA LYS A 208 41.64 20.39 -10.85
C LYS A 208 41.15 21.48 -11.83
N LYS A 209 40.13 21.17 -12.66
CA LYS A 209 39.50 22.15 -13.57
C LYS A 209 38.50 23.09 -12.89
N THR A 210 38.09 22.82 -11.65
CA THR A 210 37.04 23.55 -10.92
C THR A 210 37.50 24.34 -9.70
N ALA A 211 38.82 24.50 -9.49
CA ALA A 211 39.41 25.06 -8.26
C ALA A 211 38.99 26.51 -7.87
N SER A 212 38.13 27.17 -8.64
CA SER A 212 37.65 28.55 -8.39
C SER A 212 36.16 28.66 -8.03
N SER A 213 35.39 27.57 -7.99
CA SER A 213 33.97 27.64 -7.61
C SER A 213 33.43 26.32 -7.04
N THR A 214 32.63 26.44 -5.97
CA THR A 214 31.84 25.35 -5.37
C THR A 214 30.46 25.17 -6.03
N SER A 215 30.09 26.05 -6.97
CA SER A 215 28.78 26.01 -7.61
C SER A 215 28.76 25.04 -8.80
N LEU A 216 27.79 24.12 -8.83
CA LEU A 216 27.60 23.15 -9.93
C LEU A 216 27.44 23.81 -11.31
N LYS A 217 26.97 25.07 -11.37
CA LYS A 217 26.85 25.83 -12.62
C LYS A 217 28.19 26.06 -13.32
N ASP A 218 29.30 26.00 -12.59
CA ASP A 218 30.65 26.15 -13.15
C ASP A 218 31.25 24.82 -13.66
N LEU A 219 30.61 23.68 -13.35
CA LEU A 219 30.90 22.36 -13.90
C LEU A 219 30.19 22.12 -15.25
N VAL A 220 29.00 22.73 -15.44
CA VAL A 220 28.22 22.64 -16.67
C VAL A 220 28.85 23.56 -17.72
N TRP A 221 29.89 23.06 -18.40
CA TRP A 221 30.41 23.57 -19.66
C TRP A 221 30.72 25.09 -19.68
N LYS A 222 31.92 25.46 -19.24
CA LYS A 222 32.61 26.56 -19.93
C LYS A 222 33.10 26.01 -21.27
N THR A 223 32.39 26.29 -22.35
CA THR A 223 32.98 26.24 -23.69
C THR A 223 34.21 27.15 -23.68
N SER A 224 35.38 26.54 -23.60
CA SER A 224 36.65 27.27 -23.61
C SER A 224 36.80 27.95 -24.97
N ASN A 225 36.71 29.27 -25.01
CA ASN A 225 37.04 30.07 -26.20
C ASN A 225 38.56 30.23 -26.42
N THR A 226 39.38 29.28 -25.97
CA THR A 226 40.82 29.33 -26.22
C THR A 226 41.34 27.93 -26.48
N ASN A 227 41.71 27.73 -27.75
CA ASN A 227 42.54 26.65 -28.26
C ASN A 227 43.86 26.57 -27.49
N GLU A 228 43.97 25.74 -26.47
CA GLU A 228 45.27 25.28 -25.97
C GLU A 228 45.17 23.85 -25.47
N MET A 229 45.27 22.89 -26.40
CA MET A 229 45.97 21.62 -26.17
C MET A 229 46.49 21.11 -27.51
N SER A 230 47.69 21.55 -27.87
CA SER A 230 48.54 20.82 -28.83
C SER A 230 49.03 19.53 -28.17
N PHE A 231 48.79 18.39 -28.80
CA PHE A 231 49.49 17.16 -28.48
C PHE A 231 50.83 17.17 -29.24
N ASN A 232 51.94 17.08 -28.49
CA ASN A 232 53.21 16.59 -29.02
C ASN A 232 53.15 15.06 -29.08
#